data_AF-A0A4Z0L4F4-F1
#
_entry.id   AF-A0A4Z0L4F4-F1
#
_cell.length_a   1.000
_cell.length_b   1.000
_cell.length_c   1.000
_cell.angle_alpha   90.00
_cell.angle_beta   90.00
_cell.angle_gamma   90.00
#
_symmetry.space_group_name_H-M   'P 1'
#
loop_
_entity.id
_entity.type
_entity.pdbx_description
1 polymer ?
#
loop_
_entity_poly.entity_id
_entity_poly.type
_entity_poly.pdbx_seq_one_letter_code
_entity_poly.pdbx_strand_id
1 'polypeptide(L)' 'MEYVNSKEAMRMLSIKSTTTLMKYESEGKIKPTRILGSNRKRYKVVDLQKILKGY' A
#
# COMPACT_ATOMS: atom_id res chain seq x y z
N MET A 1 -6.80 8.03 10.89
CA MET A 1 -5.84 7.35 9.99
C MET A 1 -6.61 6.84 8.78
N GLU A 2 -6.33 7.37 7.59
CA GLU A 2 -6.97 6.91 6.36
C GLU A 2 -6.30 5.63 5.84
N TYR A 3 -7.14 4.70 5.41
CA TYR A 3 -6.74 3.42 4.85
C TYR A 3 -7.36 3.25 3.47
N VAL A 4 -6.53 2.92 2.49
CA VAL A 4 -6.93 2.76 1.10
C VAL A 4 -6.79 1.32 0.65
N ASN A 5 -7.56 0.93 -0.37
CA ASN A 5 -7.45 -0.40 -0.96
C ASN A 5 -6.24 -0.49 -1.92
N SER A 6 -5.94 -1.69 -2.44
CA SER A 6 -4.81 -1.89 -3.37
C SER A 6 -4.90 -1.01 -4.63
N LYS A 7 -6.08 -0.80 -5.22
CA LYS A 7 -6.23 0.01 -6.44
C LYS A 7 -5.92 1.49 -6.16
N GLU A 8 -6.41 2.00 -5.04
CA GLU A 8 -6.14 3.38 -4.61
C GLU A 8 -4.67 3.57 -4.21
N ALA A 9 -4.08 2.60 -3.51
CA ALA A 9 -2.65 2.62 -3.19
C ALA A 9 -1.80 2.67 -4.46
N MET A 10 -2.17 1.89 -5.49
CA MET A 10 -1.51 1.92 -6.79
C MET A 10 -1.64 3.29 -7.48
N ARG A 11 -2.82 3.91 -7.43
CA ARG A 11 -3.02 5.27 -7.97
C ARG A 11 -2.16 6.31 -7.24
N MET A 12 -2.10 6.24 -5.91
CA MET A 12 -1.27 7.18 -5.10
C MET A 12 0.22 7.03 -5.40
N LEU A 13 0.70 5.78 -5.51
CA LEU A 13 2.10 5.50 -5.84
C LEU A 13 2.41 5.66 -7.34
N SER A 14 1.43 6.02 -8.16
CA SER A 14 1.52 6.11 -9.63
C SER A 14 2.09 4.84 -10.29
N ILE A 15 1.80 3.67 -9.70
CA ILE A 15 2.24 2.36 -10.22
C ILE A 15 1.10 1.69 -11.00
N LYS A 16 1.45 1.11 -12.14
CA LYS A 16 0.49 0.43 -13.02
C LYS A 16 0.35 -1.06 -12.75
N SER A 17 1.32 -1.67 -12.06
CA SER A 17 1.34 -3.11 -11.80
C SER A 17 1.10 -3.44 -10.32
N THR A 18 0.25 -4.44 -10.09
CA THR A 18 0.05 -5.06 -8.78
C THR A 18 1.32 -5.74 -8.28
N THR A 19 2.16 -6.26 -9.18
CA THR A 19 3.44 -6.89 -8.81
C THR A 19 4.42 -5.90 -8.19
N THR A 20 4.41 -4.63 -8.63
CA THR A 20 5.21 -3.56 -8.03
C THR A 20 4.75 -3.27 -6.59
N LEU A 21 3.42 -3.24 -6.37
CA LEU A 21 2.87 -3.09 -5.03
C LEU A 21 3.29 -4.26 -4.13
N MET A 22 3.19 -5.50 -4.61
CA MET A 22 3.64 -6.70 -3.87
C MET A 22 5.14 -6.68 -3.59
N LYS A 23 5.97 -6.16 -4.50
CA LYS A 23 7.41 -6.00 -4.27
C LYS A 23 7.68 -5.05 -3.10
N TYR A 24 6.97 -3.93 -3.01
CA TYR A 24 7.08 -3.02 -1.88
C TYR A 24 6.59 -3.62 -0.56
N GLU A 25 5.61 -4.52 -0.59
CA GLU A 25 5.22 -5.30 0.59
C GLU A 25 6.34 -6.23 1.03
N SER A 26 6.92 -6.98 0.08
CA SER A 26 8.01 -7.93 0.36
C SER A 26 9.29 -7.24 0.84
N GLU A 27 9.59 -6.05 0.31
CA GLU A 27 10.71 -5.22 0.76
C GLU A 27 10.43 -4.53 2.12
N GLY A 28 9.23 -4.66 2.68
CA GLY A 28 8.85 -4.05 3.95
C GLY A 28 8.61 -2.53 3.89
N LYS A 29 8.63 -1.93 2.69
CA LYS A 29 8.40 -0.49 2.47
C LYS A 29 6.96 -0.09 2.75
N ILE A 30 6.00 -0.97 2.45
CA ILE A 30 4.59 -0.81 2.85
C ILE A 30 4.14 -2.00 3.68
N LYS A 31 3.34 -1.72 4.72
CA LYS A 31 2.71 -2.77 5.53
C LYS A 31 1.21 -2.83 5.26
N PRO A 32 0.71 -3.88 4.56
CA PRO A 32 -0.72 -4.07 4.40
C PRO A 32 -1.34 -4.45 5.75
N THR A 33 -2.38 -3.71 6.14
CA THR A 33 -3.26 -4.06 7.26
C THR A 33 -4.40 -4.93 6.73
N ARG A 34 -4.64 -6.08 7.37
CA ARG A 34 -5.82 -6.91 7.08
C ARG A 34 -6.96 -6.50 7.99
N ILE A 35 -8.16 -6.44 7.41
CA ILE A 35 -9.39 -6.21 8.20
C ILE A 35 -9.74 -7.55 8.86
N LEU A 36 -10.04 -7.52 10.16
CA LEU A 36 -10.48 -8.73 10.87
C LEU A 36 -11.75 -9.28 10.20
N GLY A 37 -11.74 -10.55 9.79
CA GLY A 37 -12.85 -11.18 9.06
C GLY A 37 -12.88 -10.93 7.54
N SER A 38 -11.87 -10.27 6.96
CA SER A 38 -11.76 -10.13 5.50
C SER A 38 -10.32 -10.35 5.02
N ASN A 39 -10.17 -11.13 3.95
CA ASN A 39 -8.86 -11.30 3.30
C ASN A 39 -8.44 -10.07 2.45
N ARG A 40 -9.18 -8.96 2.57
CA ARG A 40 -8.91 -7.70 1.87
C ARG A 40 -7.77 -6.95 2.55
N LYS A 41 -6.76 -6.59 1.76
CA LYS A 41 -5.66 -5.73 2.18
C LYS A 41 -6.07 -4.26 2.17
N ARG A 42 -5.65 -3.52 3.18
CA ARG A 42 -5.68 -2.07 3.22
C ARG A 42 -4.31 -1.50 3.52
N TYR A 43 -4.00 -0.35 2.94
CA TYR A 43 -2.72 0.33 3.10
C TYR A 43 -2.95 1.66 3.80
N LYS A 44 -2.08 2.00 4.75
CA LYS A 44 -2.11 3.31 5.39
C LYS A 44 -1.62 4.37 4.41
N VAL A 45 -2.39 5.43 4.24
CA VAL A 45 -2.00 6.55 3.36
C VAL A 45 -0.65 7.15 3.78
N VAL A 46 -0.40 7.24 5.09
CA VAL A 46 0.86 7.77 5.64
C VAL A 46 2.08 6.96 5.19
N ASP A 47 1.99 5.63 5.14
CA ASP A 47 3.10 4.78 4.70
C ASP A 47 3.33 4.91 3.20
N LEU A 48 2.27 5.05 2.40
CA LEU A 48 2.37 5.33 0.97
C LEU A 48 3.03 6.69 0.69
N GLN A 49 2.69 7.71 1.48
CA GLN A 49 3.29 9.04 1.36
C GLN A 49 4.78 9.04 1.74
N LYS A 50 5.21 8.22 2.70
CA LYS A 50 6.64 8.09 3.04
C LYS A 50 7.46 7.59 1.86
N ILE A 51 6.94 6.62 1.10
CA ILE A 51 7.58 6.12 -0.12
C ILE A 51 7.70 7.22 -1.17
N LEU A 52 6.64 8.00 -1.38
CA LEU A 52 6.68 9.12 -2.32
C LEU A 52 7.70 10.20 -1.92
N LYS A 53 7.93 10.38 -0.61
CA LYS A 53 8.90 11.34 -0.08
C LYS A 53 10.34 10.82 -0.01
N GLY A 54 10.60 9.56 -0.37
CA GLY A 54 11.95 9.01 -0.46
C GLY A 54 12.70 8.83 0.87
N TYR A 55 11.97 8.66 1.98
CA TYR A 55 12.54 8.37 3.30
C TYR A 55 12.79 6.88 3.53
#